data_AF-A0A4Q0HZY7-F1
#
_entry.id   AF-A0A4Q0HZY7-F1
#
_cell.length_a   1.000
_cell.length_b   1.000
_cell.length_c   1.000
_cell.angle_alpha   90.00
_cell.angle_beta   90.00
_cell.angle_gamma   90.00
#
_symmetry.space_group_name_H-M   'P 1'
#
loop_
_entity.id
_entity.type
_entity.pdbx_description
1 polymer ?
#
loop_
_entity_poly.entity_id
_entity_poly.type
_entity_poly.pdbx_seq_one_letter_code
_entity_poly.pdbx_strand_id
1 'polypeptide(L)' 'MDIQKVTSEQQLSKWAELIQTRLESGQSIKEFCLINGISKATYYYWQKKVSKAKCTVLGGEKESKTEVPSGWM' A
#
# COMPACT_ATOMS: atom_id res chain seq x y z
N MET A 1 15.40 14.80 22.36
CA MET A 1 15.91 13.60 21.65
C MET A 1 14.85 13.23 20.63
N ASP A 2 15.07 13.64 19.38
CA ASP A 2 14.10 13.60 18.28
C ASP A 2 13.91 12.19 17.72
N ILE A 3 13.16 11.36 18.44
CA ILE A 3 12.76 9.99 18.03
C ILE A 3 11.90 10.01 16.75
N GLN A 4 11.33 11.16 16.40
CA GLN A 4 10.38 11.32 15.30
C GLN A 4 11.03 11.38 13.90
N LYS A 5 12.33 11.69 13.80
CA LYS A 5 12.97 12.00 12.50
C LYS A 5 13.68 10.80 11.87
N VAL A 6 14.18 9.87 12.69
CA VAL A 6 14.87 8.64 12.24
C VAL A 6 13.87 7.56 11.78
N THR A 7 12.60 7.66 12.20
CA THR A 7 11.58 6.64 11.91
C THR A 7 11.06 6.67 10.48
N SER A 8 11.16 7.77 9.76
CA SER A 8 10.45 7.91 8.47
C SER A 8 10.96 6.94 7.39
N GLU A 9 12.26 6.71 7.30
CA GLU A 9 12.84 5.76 6.34
C GLU A 9 12.61 4.30 6.79
N GLN A 10 12.78 4.03 8.09
CA GLN A 10 12.53 2.71 8.66
C GLN A 10 11.07 2.28 8.51
N GLN A 11 10.15 3.24 8.60
CA GLN A 11 8.72 3.01 8.46
C GLN A 11 8.36 2.67 7.01
N LEU A 12 9.01 3.31 6.02
CA LEU A 12 8.82 2.98 4.61
C LEU A 12 9.25 1.55 4.29
N SER A 13 10.39 1.10 4.81
CA SER A 13 10.87 -0.27 4.63
C SER A 13 9.91 -1.29 5.25
N LYS A 14 9.42 -1.04 6.48
CA LYS A 14 8.41 -1.88 7.13
C LYS A 14 7.11 -1.97 6.32
N TRP A 15 6.63 -0.86 5.80
CA TRP A 15 5.44 -0.85 4.95
C TRP A 15 5.67 -1.60 3.64
N ALA A 16 6.85 -1.47 3.04
CA ALA A 16 7.19 -2.20 1.81
C ALA A 16 7.23 -3.71 2.06
N GLU A 17 7.81 -4.15 3.17
CA GLU A 17 7.83 -5.56 3.58
C GLU A 17 6.42 -6.10 3.81
N LEU A 18 5.58 -5.40 4.57
CA LEU A 18 4.18 -5.80 4.79
C LEU A 18 3.37 -5.92 3.49
N ILE A 19 3.57 -4.99 2.55
CA ILE A 19 2.94 -5.04 1.22
C ILE A 19 3.46 -6.25 0.43
N GLN A 20 4.75 -6.55 0.51
CA GLN A 20 5.37 -7.71 -0.16
C GLN A 20 4.86 -9.03 0.42
N THR A 21 4.85 -9.18 1.75
CA THR A 21 4.29 -10.35 2.44
C THR A 21 2.82 -10.57 2.04
N ARG A 22 2.03 -9.50 1.92
CA ARG A 22 0.65 -9.57 1.44
C ARG A 22 0.57 -10.10 0.00
N LEU A 23 1.47 -9.67 -0.88
CA LEU A 23 1.54 -10.12 -2.28
C LEU A 23 1.93 -11.59 -2.36
N GLU A 24 2.92 -12.03 -1.59
CA GLU A 24 3.36 -13.43 -1.52
C GLU A 24 2.28 -14.33 -0.93
N SER A 25 1.56 -13.85 0.08
CA SER A 25 0.45 -14.58 0.70
C SER A 25 -0.80 -14.64 -0.19
N GLY A 26 -0.87 -13.84 -1.25
CA GLY A 26 -2.04 -13.76 -2.14
C GLY A 26 -3.34 -13.29 -1.47
N GLN A 27 -3.27 -12.79 -0.23
CA GLN A 27 -4.46 -12.44 0.55
C GLN A 27 -5.11 -11.17 0.03
N SER A 28 -6.44 -11.10 0.09
CA SER A 28 -7.18 -9.88 -0.24
C SER A 28 -6.81 -8.72 0.71
N ILE A 29 -6.79 -7.48 0.20
CA ILE A 29 -6.48 -6.29 1.01
C ILE A 29 -7.39 -6.21 2.24
N LYS A 30 -8.67 -6.59 2.10
CA LYS A 30 -9.65 -6.61 3.20
C LYS A 30 -9.23 -7.57 4.32
N GLU A 31 -8.85 -8.80 3.97
CA GLU A 31 -8.40 -9.83 4.93
C GLU A 31 -7.11 -9.40 5.61
N PHE A 32 -6.14 -8.91 4.83
CA PHE A 32 -4.90 -8.38 5.38
C PHE A 32 -5.14 -7.23 6.36
N CYS A 33 -6.02 -6.28 6.00
CA CYS A 33 -6.38 -5.17 6.87
C CYS A 33 -7.04 -5.65 8.18
N LEU A 34 -7.91 -6.66 8.10
CA LEU A 34 -8.58 -7.24 9.26
C LEU A 34 -7.59 -7.93 10.20
N ILE A 35 -6.70 -8.77 9.66
CA ILE A 35 -5.70 -9.52 10.43
C ILE A 35 -4.70 -8.57 11.10
N ASN A 36 -4.27 -7.53 10.39
CA ASN A 36 -3.30 -6.56 10.91
C ASN A 36 -3.95 -5.43 11.73
N GLY A 37 -5.28 -5.41 11.87
CA GLY A 37 -6.00 -4.37 12.61
C GLY A 37 -5.87 -2.97 12.01
N ILE A 38 -5.65 -2.86 10.70
CA ILE A 38 -5.47 -1.58 9.99
C ILE A 38 -6.67 -1.26 9.10
N SER A 39 -6.90 0.02 8.85
CA SER A 39 -7.89 0.44 7.86
C SER A 39 -7.33 0.30 6.44
N LYS A 40 -8.23 0.04 5.47
CA LYS A 40 -7.91 0.09 4.04
C LYS A 40 -7.28 1.42 3.65
N ALA A 41 -7.75 2.54 4.23
CA ALA A 41 -7.20 3.86 3.96
C ALA A 41 -5.71 3.95 4.35
N THR A 42 -5.35 3.35 5.50
CA THR A 42 -3.97 3.28 5.98
C THR A 42 -3.11 2.44 5.03
N TYR A 43 -3.63 1.29 4.58
CA TYR A 43 -2.94 0.44 3.60
C TYR A 43 -2.66 1.19 2.28
N TYR A 44 -3.65 1.86 1.70
CA TYR A 44 -3.46 2.66 0.48
C TYR A 44 -2.51 3.84 0.69
N TYR A 45 -2.52 4.44 1.88
CA TYR A 45 -1.56 5.47 2.24
C TYR A 45 -0.13 4.94 2.24
N TRP A 46 0.11 3.76 2.84
CA TRP A 46 1.41 3.09 2.82
C TRP A 46 1.84 2.76 1.40
N GLN A 47 0.96 2.15 0.60
CA GLN A 47 1.24 1.84 -0.80
C GLN A 47 1.63 3.09 -1.58
N LYS A 48 0.89 4.19 -1.43
CA LYS A 48 1.21 5.46 -2.09
C LYS A 48 2.56 6.04 -1.63
N LYS A 49 2.91 5.90 -0.34
CA LYS A 49 4.20 6.36 0.21
C LYS A 49 5.37 5.51 -0.26
N VAL A 50 5.24 4.19 -0.21
CA VAL A 50 6.24 3.23 -0.70
C VAL A 50 6.41 3.38 -2.21
N SER A 51 5.31 3.46 -2.98
CA SER A 51 5.37 3.74 -4.40
C SER A 51 6.01 5.10 -4.66
N LYS A 52 5.65 6.18 -3.97
CA LYS A 52 6.28 7.51 -4.18
C LYS A 52 7.78 7.49 -3.88
N ALA A 53 8.22 6.74 -2.87
CA ALA A 53 9.64 6.56 -2.56
C ALA A 53 10.39 5.76 -3.63
N LYS A 54 9.71 4.82 -4.32
CA LYS A 54 10.26 4.06 -5.47
C LYS A 54 10.15 4.83 -6.80
N CYS A 55 9.08 5.61 -6.96
CA CYS A 55 8.60 6.29 -8.17
C CYS A 55 9.20 7.71 -8.34
N THR A 56 10.01 8.19 -7.39
CA THR A 56 11.03 9.20 -7.69
C THR A 56 12.01 8.76 -8.79
N VAL A 57 11.94 7.50 -9.24
CA VAL A 57 12.69 6.98 -10.40
C VAL A 57 11.80 6.65 -11.61
N LEU A 58 10.53 6.24 -11.48
CA LEU A 58 9.69 5.81 -12.64
C LEU A 58 8.18 6.01 -12.40
N GLY A 59 7.55 6.89 -13.18
CA GLY A 59 6.17 7.38 -13.04
C GLY A 59 5.05 6.33 -13.19
N GLY A 60 4.33 6.10 -12.09
CA GLY A 60 2.86 6.11 -11.97
C GLY A 60 1.99 5.20 -12.85
N GLU A 61 1.75 3.95 -12.42
CA GLU A 61 0.57 3.18 -12.83
C GLU A 61 -0.54 3.23 -11.78
N LYS A 62 -1.66 3.82 -12.19
CA LYS A 62 -2.91 3.94 -11.45
C LYS A 62 -3.74 2.70 -11.78
N GLU A 63 -3.66 1.65 -10.98
CA GLU A 63 -4.67 0.58 -11.08
C GLU A 63 -5.95 1.05 -10.38
N SER A 64 -6.80 1.74 -11.15
CA SER A 64 -8.21 1.93 -10.84
C SER A 64 -8.96 0.75 -11.45
N LYS A 65 -9.12 -0.33 -10.70
CA LYS A 65 -10.22 -1.27 -10.93
C LYS A 65 -11.53 -0.54 -10.64
N THR A 66 -12.01 0.22 -11.62
CA THR A 66 -13.43 0.41 -11.87
C THR A 66 -13.73 -0.36 -13.15
N GLU A 67 -13.73 -1.68 -13.03
CA GLU A 67 -14.52 -2.53 -13.92
C GLU A 67 -15.98 -2.21 -13.61
N VAL A 68 -16.50 -1.18 -14.30
CA VAL A 68 -17.93 -0.96 -14.43
C VAL A 68 -18.43 -2.15 -15.25
N PRO A 69 -19.38 -2.97 -14.75
CA PRO A 69 -19.95 -4.04 -15.54
C PRO A 69 -20.57 -3.46 -16.81
N SER A 70 -20.10 -3.97 -17.93
CA SER A 70 -20.63 -3.78 -19.27
C SER A 70 -22.16 -3.96 -19.30
N GLY A 71 -22.85 -3.03 -19.98
CA GLY A 71 -24.13 -3.34 -20.63
C GLY A 71 -25.37 -3.25 -19.75
N TRP A 72 -25.78 -2.04 -19.40
CA TRP A 72 -27.21 -1.71 -19.37
C TRP A 72 -27.55 -0.94 -20.65
N MET A 73 -27.76 -1.70 -21.73
CA MET A 73 -28.66 -1.42 -22.85
C MET A 73 -28.89 -2.72 -23.62
#